data_AF-A0A5K8AIM7-F1
#
_entry.id   AF-A0A5K8AIM7-F1
#
_cell.length_a   1.000
_cell.length_b   1.000
_cell.length_c   1.000
_cell.angle_alpha   90.00
_cell.angle_beta   90.00
_cell.angle_gamma   90.00
#
_symmetry.space_group_name_H-M   'P 1'
#
loop_
_entity.id
_entity.type
_entity.pdbx_description
1 polymer ?
#
loop_
_entity_poly.entity_id
_entity_poly.type
_entity_poly.pdbx_seq_one_letter_code
_entity_poly.pdbx_strand_id
1 'polypeptide(L)' 'MSPKSKYTCTEYRQEMILLGLKRQLADPQLSDAERIRLAERVRELEQQMGMD' A
#
# COMPACT_ATOMS: atom_id res chain seq x y z
N MET A 1 -11.98 8.60 -27.76
CA MET A 1 -10.90 7.67 -27.38
C MET A 1 -10.15 8.29 -26.21
N SER A 2 -10.37 7.79 -24.99
CA SER A 2 -9.73 8.32 -23.79
C SER A 2 -8.48 7.48 -23.51
N PRO A 3 -7.25 8.02 -23.61
CA PRO A 3 -6.07 7.23 -23.30
C PRO A 3 -5.95 7.10 -21.78
N LYS A 4 -6.44 5.97 -21.25
CA LYS A 4 -6.07 5.46 -19.93
C LYS A 4 -4.60 5.02 -19.99
N SER A 5 -3.67 5.96 -19.94
CA SER A 5 -2.24 5.64 -19.85
C SER A 5 -1.51 6.71 -19.04
N LYS A 6 -1.99 6.91 -17.81
CA LYS A 6 -1.25 7.61 -16.77
C LYS A 6 -1.10 6.67 -15.59
N TYR A 7 -0.52 5.49 -15.80
CA TYR A 7 0.21 4.85 -14.71
C TYR A 7 1.59 5.47 -14.75
N THR A 8 1.75 6.58 -14.05
CA THR A 8 3.09 7.09 -13.80
C THR A 8 3.85 6.01 -13.02
N CYS A 9 5.17 5.88 -13.22
CA CYS A 9 5.99 4.94 -12.44
C CYS A 9 5.80 5.11 -10.92
N THR A 10 5.31 6.27 -10.48
CA THR A 10 4.96 6.60 -9.11
C THR A 10 3.74 5.82 -8.61
N GLU A 11 2.61 5.84 -9.33
CA GLU A 11 1.40 5.11 -8.92
C GLU A 11 1.67 3.61 -8.88
N TYR A 12 2.33 3.07 -9.91
CA TYR A 12 2.73 1.66 -9.92
C TYR A 12 3.66 1.32 -8.75
N ARG A 13 4.62 2.20 -8.42
CA ARG A 13 5.50 1.99 -7.26
C ARG A 13 4.71 2.00 -5.96
N GLN A 14 3.75 2.91 -5.80
CA GLN A 14 2.91 2.98 -4.60
C GLN A 14 2.04 1.72 -4.46
N GLU A 15 1.44 1.23 -5.55
CA GLU A 15 0.72 -0.05 -5.57
C GLU A 15 1.61 -1.23 -5.16
N MET A 16 2.85 -1.27 -5.67
CA MET A 16 3.81 -2.32 -5.30
C MET A 16 4.21 -2.25 -3.83
N ILE A 17 4.39 -1.05 -3.27
CA ILE A 17 4.66 -0.86 -1.84
C ILE A 17 3.45 -1.31 -1.01
N LEU A 18 2.23 -0.89 -1.39
CA LEU A 18 0.99 -1.27 -0.72
C LEU A 18 0.81 -2.79 -0.68
N LEU A 19 1.06 -3.46 -1.81
CA LEU A 19 1.02 -4.92 -1.90
C LEU A 19 2.03 -5.58 -0.96
N GLY A 20 3.25 -5.06 -0.88
CA GLY A 20 4.29 -5.55 0.04
C GLY A 20 3.87 -5.43 1.50
N LEU A 21 3.36 -4.26 1.90
CA LEU A 21 2.87 -4.00 3.25
C LEU A 21 1.69 -4.91 3.62
N LYS A 22 0.74 -5.11 2.70
CA LYS A 22 -0.40 -6.03 2.91
C LYS A 22 0.05 -7.49 3.08
N ARG A 23 1.08 -7.92 2.34
CA ARG A 23 1.68 -9.26 2.53
C ARG A 23 2.34 -9.41 3.90
N GLN A 24 3.05 -8.39 4.37
CA GLN A 24 3.65 -8.40 5.71
C GLN A 24 2.58 -8.43 6.81
N LEU A 25 1.47 -7.70 6.66
CA LEU A 25 0.34 -7.74 7.59
C LEU A 25 -0.35 -9.10 7.67
N ALA A 26 -0.29 -9.88 6.59
CA ALA A 26 -0.83 -11.23 6.52
C ALA A 26 0.10 -12.27 7.15
N ASP A 27 1.31 -11.90 7.57
CA ASP A 27 2.22 -12.80 8.26
C ASP A 27 1.67 -13.17 9.65
N PRO A 28 1.44 -14.46 9.94
CA PRO A 28 0.95 -14.91 11.24
C PRO A 28 1.99 -14.79 12.37
N GLN A 29 3.27 -14.62 12.05
CA GLN A 29 4.33 -14.41 13.04
C GLN A 29 4.53 -12.94 13.42
N LEU A 30 3.80 -12.04 12.77
CA LEU A 30 3.90 -10.60 12.99
C LEU A 30 3.42 -10.24 14.41
N SER A 31 4.26 -9.54 15.16
CA SER A 31 3.90 -9.05 16.49
C SER A 31 2.80 -7.98 16.43
N ASP A 32 2.02 -7.83 17.50
CA ASP A 32 0.95 -6.83 17.55
C ASP A 32 1.49 -5.40 17.35
N ALA A 33 2.67 -5.10 17.89
CA ALA A 33 3.33 -3.81 17.72
C ALA A 33 3.70 -3.54 16.25
N GLU A 34 4.20 -4.54 15.54
CA GLU A 34 4.52 -4.42 14.12
C GLU A 34 3.27 -4.38 13.25
N ARG A 35 2.23 -5.13 13.62
CA ARG A 35 0.91 -5.09 12.97
C ARG A 35 0.32 -3.69 13.00
N ILE A 36 0.35 -3.03 14.16
CA ILE A 36 -0.14 -1.66 14.29
C ILE A 36 0.67 -0.72 13.39
N ARG A 37 2.01 -0.77 13.45
CA ARG A 37 2.87 0.09 12.62
C ARG A 37 2.66 -0.12 11.12
N LEU A 38 2.55 -1.38 10.68
CA LEU A 38 2.31 -1.69 9.27
C LEU A 38 0.91 -1.27 8.83
N ALA A 39 -0.10 -1.43 9.68
CA ALA A 39 -1.47 -0.99 9.39
C ALA A 39 -1.55 0.53 9.25
N GLU A 40 -0.88 1.28 10.14
CA GLU A 40 -0.76 2.75 10.01
C GLU A 40 -0.10 3.14 8.69
N ARG A 41 1.00 2.45 8.33
CA ARG A 41 1.73 2.74 7.09
C ARG A 41 0.92 2.42 5.83
N VAL A 42 0.12 1.36 5.86
CA VAL A 42 -0.84 1.03 4.78
C VAL A 42 -1.86 2.14 4.62
N ARG A 43 -2.45 2.60 5.72
CA ARG A 43 -3.46 3.66 5.71
C ARG A 43 -2.92 4.98 5.18
N GLU A 44 -1.72 5.38 5.61
CA GLU A 44 -1.04 6.58 5.09
C GLU A 44 -0.84 6.50 3.57
N LEU A 45 -0.44 5.34 3.07
CA LEU A 45 -0.19 5.13 1.65
C LEU A 45 -1.49 5.11 0.83
N GLU A 46 -2.55 4.49 1.35
CA GLU A 46 -3.88 4.48 0.71
C GLU A 46 -4.44 5.90 0.60
N GLN A 47 -4.26 6.75 1.62
CA GLN A 47 -4.61 8.17 1.56
C GLN A 47 -3.78 8.95 0.52
N GLN A 48 -2.48 8.70 0.44
CA GLN A 48 -1.61 9.32 -0.57
C GLN A 48 -1.99 8.91 -2.00
N MET A 49 -2.56 7.72 -2.18
CA MET A 49 -3.06 7.20 -3.45
C MET A 49 -4.51 7.63 -3.73
N GLY A 50 -5.20 8.23 -2.76
CA GLY A 50 -6.61 8.62 -2.88
C GLY A 50 -7.57 7.42 -2.94
N MET A 51 -7.22 6.30 -2.31
CA MET A 51 -8.03 5.08 -2.29
C MET A 51 -9.02 5.03 -1.11
N ASP A 52 -8.77 5.80 -0.05
CA ASP A 52 -9.55 5.90 1.20
C ASP A 52 -9.56 7.33 1.76
#